data_AF-A0A170TZ57-F1
#
_entry.id   AF-A0A170TZ57-F1
#
_cell.length_a   1.000
_cell.length_b   1.000
_cell.length_c   1.000
_cell.angle_alpha   90.00
_cell.angle_beta   90.00
_cell.angle_gamma   90.00
#
_symmetry.space_group_name_H-M   'P 1'
#
loop_
_entity.id
_entity.type
_entity.pdbx_description
1 polymer ?
#
loop_
_entity_poly.entity_id
_entity_poly.type
_entity_poly.pdbx_seq_one_letter_code
_entity_poly.pdbx_strand_id
1 'polypeptide(L)'
;NPSSLAGMCLGGNDIGISLGTSDTLFMTLEQPIPLSEGHILISPVSCEQYMALICNKNGSLTRERINQMYTGGSWTEFNKLLDSTPRGNFGYIGLYYDVEEIVPNLEGIYRYDKAGNSIEKFPSAEIEIRALIEGQFLAK
;
A
#
# COMPACT_ATOMS: atom_id res chain seq x y z
N ASN A 1 3.36 -3.88 16.16
CA ASN A 1 4.75 -4.33 15.97
C ASN A 1 5.74 -3.34 16.62
N PRO A 2 5.82 -3.25 17.97
CA PRO A 2 6.68 -2.26 18.63
C PRO A 2 8.18 -2.58 18.51
N SER A 3 8.56 -3.86 18.63
CA SER A 3 9.97 -4.25 18.56
C SER A 3 10.63 -3.93 17.21
N SER A 4 9.91 -4.01 16.08
CA SER A 4 10.45 -3.59 14.78
C SER A 4 10.67 -2.08 14.68
N LEU A 5 9.81 -1.26 15.29
CA LEU A 5 10.03 0.20 15.32
C LEU A 5 11.33 0.52 16.06
N ALA A 6 11.55 -0.11 17.22
CA ALA A 6 12.79 0.03 17.97
C ALA A 6 14.02 -0.47 17.18
N GLY A 7 13.91 -1.65 16.56
CA GLY A 7 15.02 -2.28 15.83
C GLY A 7 15.43 -1.56 14.55
N MET A 8 14.51 -0.81 13.92
CA MET A 8 14.82 0.01 12.73
C MET A 8 15.25 1.43 13.07
N CYS A 9 15.25 1.82 14.35
CA CYS A 9 15.68 3.13 14.82
C CYS A 9 14.97 4.30 14.10
N LEU A 10 13.65 4.17 13.86
CA LEU A 10 12.87 5.20 13.15
C LEU A 10 12.82 6.51 13.94
N GLY A 11 13.21 7.61 13.31
CA GLY A 11 13.06 8.97 13.82
C GLY A 11 11.67 9.57 13.58
N GLY A 12 11.45 10.81 14.02
CA GLY A 12 10.15 11.48 13.95
C GLY A 12 9.61 11.76 12.55
N ASN A 13 10.45 11.70 11.51
CA ASN A 13 10.05 11.91 10.11
C ASN A 13 10.13 10.63 9.27
N ASP A 14 10.39 9.49 9.90
CA ASP A 14 10.56 8.22 9.20
C ASP A 14 9.26 7.42 9.24
N ILE A 15 9.04 6.66 8.16
CA ILE A 15 7.95 5.70 8.05
C ILE A 15 8.55 4.34 7.73
N GLY A 16 8.16 3.33 8.52
CA GLY A 16 8.41 1.93 8.23
C GLY A 16 7.21 1.32 7.50
N ILE A 17 7.47 0.60 6.41
CA ILE A 17 6.45 -0.20 5.72
C ILE A 17 6.94 -1.64 5.66
N SER A 18 6.25 -2.53 6.37
CA SER A 18 6.42 -3.97 6.25
C SER A 18 5.51 -4.47 5.13
N LEU A 19 6.10 -5.07 4.09
CA LEU A 19 5.39 -5.65 2.97
C LEU A 19 5.26 -7.16 3.18
N GLY A 20 4.04 -7.67 3.26
CA GLY A 20 3.76 -9.07 3.56
C GLY A 20 2.36 -9.47 3.08
N THR A 21 1.83 -10.59 3.58
CA THR A 21 0.45 -11.03 3.26
C THR A 21 -0.55 -9.90 3.51
N SER A 22 -0.39 -9.22 4.63
CA SER A 22 -0.90 -7.88 4.88
C SER A 22 0.27 -6.91 4.94
N ASP A 23 0.06 -5.69 4.49
CA ASP A 23 1.05 -4.64 4.62
C ASP A 23 0.81 -3.89 5.94
N THR A 24 1.89 -3.51 6.63
CA THR A 24 1.80 -2.75 7.87
C THR A 24 2.68 -1.51 7.78
N LEU A 25 2.06 -0.35 7.91
CA LEU A 25 2.75 0.93 8.06
C LEU A 25 2.88 1.26 9.54
N PHE A 26 4.03 1.81 9.92
CA PHE A 26 4.26 2.29 11.27
C PHE A 26 5.22 3.46 11.31
N MET A 27 4.97 4.37 12.25
CA MET A 27 5.73 5.60 12.43
C MET A 27 5.68 6.06 13.89
N THR A 28 6.62 6.92 14.26
CA THR A 28 6.65 7.60 15.56
C THR A 28 5.79 8.86 15.50
N LEU A 29 5.09 9.17 16.60
CA LEU A 29 4.28 10.38 16.75
C LEU A 29 4.66 11.12 18.03
N GLU A 30 4.72 12.44 17.98
CA GLU A 30 4.95 13.30 19.18
C GLU A 30 3.70 13.43 20.05
N GLN A 31 2.51 13.30 19.45
CA GLN A 31 1.24 13.37 20.16
C GLN A 31 0.29 12.27 19.68
N PRO A 32 -0.60 11.75 20.54
CA PRO A 32 -1.57 10.75 20.13
C PRO A 32 -2.70 11.46 19.38
N ILE A 33 -2.71 11.34 18.05
CA ILE A 33 -3.74 11.92 17.19
C ILE A 33 -4.84 10.88 17.01
N PRO A 34 -6.08 11.07 17.53
CA PRO A 34 -7.15 10.11 17.35
C PRO A 34 -7.36 9.79 15.87
N LEU A 35 -7.14 8.54 15.49
CA LEU A 35 -7.36 8.07 14.13
C LEU A 35 -8.75 7.45 14.03
N SER A 36 -9.45 7.71 12.93
CA SER A 36 -10.68 6.97 12.61
C SER A 36 -10.38 5.50 12.32
N GLU A 37 -9.16 5.21 11.84
CA GLU A 37 -8.70 3.88 11.44
C GLU A 37 -7.23 3.68 11.83
N GLY A 38 -6.86 2.47 12.27
CA GLY A 38 -5.52 2.14 12.75
C GLY A 38 -5.38 2.13 14.28
N HIS A 39 -4.13 2.04 14.76
CA HIS A 39 -3.83 1.91 16.19
C HIS A 39 -2.75 2.88 16.63
N ILE A 40 -2.97 3.53 17.77
CA ILE A 40 -1.97 4.34 18.47
C ILE A 40 -1.55 3.58 19.71
N LEU A 41 -0.25 3.36 19.87
CA LEU A 41 0.35 2.73 21.05
C LEU A 41 1.36 3.69 21.68
N ILE A 42 1.74 3.44 22.93
CA ILE A 42 2.87 4.11 23.55
C ILE A 42 4.15 3.68 22.82
N SER A 43 5.07 4.61 22.58
CA SER A 43 6.35 4.30 21.92
C SER A 43 7.17 3.32 22.77
N PRO A 44 7.77 2.27 22.17
CA PRO A 44 8.62 1.33 22.88
C PRO A 44 10.02 1.89 23.19
N VAL A 45 10.38 3.06 22.63
CA VAL A 45 11.72 3.66 22.74
C VAL A 45 11.72 5.02 23.44
N SER A 46 10.55 5.61 23.71
CA SER A 46 10.43 6.91 24.37
C SER A 46 9.14 6.97 25.19
N CYS A 47 9.22 7.53 26.40
CA CYS A 47 8.05 7.77 27.26
C CYS A 47 7.23 8.99 26.84
N GLU A 48 7.76 9.84 25.97
CA GLU A 48 7.14 11.10 25.53
C GLU A 48 6.52 10.99 24.13
N GLN A 49 6.73 9.87 23.46
CA GLN A 49 6.26 9.63 22.09
C GLN A 49 5.28 8.46 22.03
N TYR A 50 4.61 8.37 20.90
CA TYR A 50 3.66 7.34 20.55
C TYR A 50 4.10 6.66 19.26
N MET A 51 3.45 5.56 18.92
CA MET A 51 3.61 4.92 17.62
C MET A 51 2.23 4.72 16.97
N ALA A 52 2.15 5.00 15.68
CA ALA A 52 1.00 4.63 14.86
C ALA A 52 1.26 3.31 14.12
N LEU A 53 0.20 2.53 13.95
CA LEU A 53 0.16 1.31 13.15
C LEU A 53 -1.07 1.35 12.25
N ILE A 54 -0.86 1.21 10.95
CA ILE A 54 -1.93 1.07 9.95
C ILE A 54 -1.72 -0.28 9.26
N CYS A 55 -2.78 -1.06 9.16
CA CYS A 55 -2.74 -2.41 8.59
C CYS A 55 -3.64 -2.45 7.35
N ASN A 56 -3.09 -2.87 6.23
CA ASN A 56 -3.86 -3.16 5.01
C ASN A 56 -3.80 -4.66 4.74
N LYS A 57 -4.96 -5.27 4.61
CA LYS A 57 -5.16 -6.71 4.42
C LYS A 57 -4.72 -7.15 3.03
N ASN A 58 -4.92 -6.32 2.01
CA ASN A 58 -4.62 -6.64 0.61
C ASN A 58 -3.16 -6.30 0.24
N GLY A 59 -2.21 -7.09 0.78
CA GLY A 59 -0.77 -6.92 0.58
C GLY A 59 -0.21 -7.78 -0.56
N SER A 60 0.62 -8.77 -0.20
CA SER A 60 1.41 -9.56 -1.14
C SER A 60 0.55 -10.45 -2.03
N LEU A 61 -0.54 -11.04 -1.51
CA LEU A 61 -1.40 -11.92 -2.30
C LEU A 61 -2.04 -11.18 -3.49
N THR A 62 -2.40 -9.91 -3.29
CA THR A 62 -2.90 -9.04 -4.36
C THR A 62 -1.81 -8.74 -5.39
N ARG A 63 -0.57 -8.46 -4.94
CA ARG A 63 0.57 -8.26 -5.85
C ARG A 63 0.92 -9.52 -6.64
N GLU A 64 0.93 -10.68 -5.97
CA GLU A 64 1.18 -11.99 -6.56
C GLU A 64 0.09 -12.36 -7.57
N ARG A 65 -1.19 -12.09 -7.29
CA ARG A 65 -2.29 -12.32 -8.23
C ARG A 65 -2.13 -11.51 -9.52
N ILE A 66 -1.81 -10.22 -9.41
CA ILE A 66 -1.58 -9.36 -10.58
C ILE A 66 -0.32 -9.81 -11.33
N ASN A 67 0.77 -10.15 -10.62
CA ASN A 67 1.97 -10.70 -11.21
C ASN A 67 1.68 -12.01 -11.99
N GLN A 68 0.93 -12.93 -11.38
CA GLN A 68 0.53 -14.18 -12.05
C GLN A 68 -0.31 -13.92 -13.31
N MET A 69 -1.24 -12.97 -13.25
CA MET A 69 -2.14 -12.65 -14.36
C MET A 69 -1.44 -12.01 -15.56
N TYR A 70 -0.47 -11.13 -15.33
CA TYR A 70 0.13 -10.29 -16.38
C TYR A 70 1.53 -10.70 -16.80
N THR A 71 2.27 -11.44 -15.99
CA THR A 71 3.66 -11.82 -16.28
C THR A 71 3.93 -13.31 -16.05
N GLY A 72 2.89 -14.10 -15.72
CA GLY A 72 3.03 -15.50 -15.37
C GLY A 72 3.81 -15.74 -14.08
N GLY A 73 3.85 -14.73 -13.19
CA GLY A 73 4.56 -14.81 -11.91
C GLY A 73 6.02 -14.33 -11.95
N SER A 74 6.49 -13.82 -13.09
CA SER A 74 7.85 -13.30 -13.22
C SER A 74 7.98 -11.89 -12.65
N TRP A 75 8.56 -11.79 -11.45
CA TRP A 75 8.87 -10.48 -10.84
C TRP A 75 9.86 -9.65 -11.67
N THR A 76 10.74 -10.30 -12.44
CA THR A 76 11.65 -9.60 -13.36
C THR A 76 10.87 -8.89 -14.46
N GLU A 77 9.89 -9.56 -15.08
CA GLU A 77 9.06 -8.93 -16.11
C GLU A 77 8.08 -7.92 -15.48
N PHE A 78 7.59 -8.18 -14.26
CA PHE A 78 6.76 -7.23 -13.51
C PHE A 78 7.48 -5.90 -13.31
N ASN A 79 8.74 -5.94 -12.87
CA ASN A 79 9.55 -4.75 -12.68
C ASN A 79 9.83 -4.03 -14.00
N LYS A 80 10.12 -4.76 -15.07
CA LYS A 80 10.33 -4.19 -16.40
C LYS A 80 9.08 -3.45 -16.92
N LEU A 81 7.88 -3.99 -16.69
CA LEU A 81 6.62 -3.33 -17.04
C LEU A 81 6.33 -2.14 -16.11
N LEU A 82 6.65 -2.23 -14.82
CA LEU A 82 6.52 -1.11 -13.89
C LEU A 82 7.41 0.08 -14.30
N ASP A 83 8.62 -0.20 -14.78
CA ASP A 83 9.59 0.81 -15.23
C ASP A 83 9.29 1.37 -16.63
N SER A 84 8.46 0.69 -17.43
CA SER A 84 8.08 1.17 -18.77
C SER A 84 6.98 2.24 -18.75
N THR A 85 6.42 2.54 -17.58
CA THR A 85 5.38 3.56 -17.38
C THR A 85 5.91 4.75 -16.57
N PRO A 86 5.48 5.99 -16.88
CA PRO A 86 5.87 7.15 -16.09
C PRO A 86 5.17 7.14 -14.73
N ARG A 87 5.77 7.84 -13.77
CA ARG A 87 5.14 8.17 -12.48
C ARG A 87 3.78 8.82 -12.70
N GLY A 88 2.79 8.43 -11.90
CA GLY A 88 1.40 8.87 -12.02
C GLY A 88 0.62 8.12 -13.12
N ASN A 89 1.20 7.07 -13.71
CA ASN A 89 0.52 6.09 -14.55
C ASN A 89 -0.36 6.67 -15.68
N PHE A 90 0.08 7.75 -16.33
CA PHE A 90 -0.71 8.48 -17.33
C PHE A 90 -2.09 8.99 -16.83
N GLY A 91 -2.29 9.08 -15.52
CA GLY A 91 -3.55 9.43 -14.86
C GLY A 91 -4.48 8.25 -14.54
N TYR A 92 -4.10 7.01 -14.84
CA TYR A 92 -4.90 5.83 -14.49
C TYR A 92 -4.71 5.45 -13.02
N ILE A 93 -5.82 5.30 -12.29
CA ILE A 93 -5.82 4.98 -10.85
C ILE A 93 -6.51 3.65 -10.63
N GLY A 94 -5.88 2.74 -9.88
CA GLY A 94 -6.45 1.45 -9.51
C GLY A 94 -6.41 1.22 -8.00
N LEU A 95 -7.48 0.63 -7.47
CA LEU A 95 -7.58 0.17 -6.08
C LEU A 95 -7.98 -1.31 -6.09
N TYR A 96 -7.27 -2.14 -5.33
CA TYR A 96 -7.33 -3.59 -5.43
C TYR A 96 -7.59 -4.21 -4.06
N TYR A 97 -8.88 -4.37 -3.71
CA TYR A 97 -9.32 -4.99 -2.47
C TYR A 97 -9.94 -6.35 -2.77
N ASP A 98 -9.08 -7.36 -2.96
CA ASP A 98 -9.49 -8.74 -3.30
C ASP A 98 -10.34 -9.38 -2.21
N VAL A 99 -10.17 -8.91 -0.98
CA VAL A 99 -11.02 -9.18 0.18
C VAL A 99 -11.36 -7.84 0.86
N GLU A 100 -12.45 -7.79 1.62
CA GLU A 100 -12.80 -6.64 2.46
C GLU A 100 -11.58 -6.13 3.23
N GLU A 101 -11.19 -4.90 2.90
CA GLU A 101 -10.05 -4.18 3.44
C GLU A 101 -10.37 -3.63 4.85
N ILE A 102 -9.33 -3.45 5.68
CA ILE A 102 -9.44 -2.88 7.02
C ILE A 102 -9.58 -1.36 6.91
N VAL A 103 -8.71 -0.74 6.10
CA VAL A 103 -8.63 0.71 5.94
C VAL A 103 -8.52 1.04 4.44
N PRO A 104 -9.61 1.52 3.78
CA PRO A 104 -10.98 1.66 4.28
C PRO A 104 -11.74 0.32 4.30
N ASN A 105 -12.88 0.25 4.98
CA ASN A 105 -13.82 -0.88 4.85
C ASN A 105 -14.46 -0.87 3.45
N LEU A 106 -13.78 -1.53 2.50
CA LEU A 106 -14.18 -1.63 1.10
C LEU A 106 -13.71 -2.97 0.52
N GLU A 107 -14.50 -3.54 -0.40
CA GLU A 107 -14.14 -4.74 -1.15
C GLU A 107 -14.39 -4.50 -2.63
N GLY A 108 -13.48 -4.98 -3.48
CA GLY A 108 -13.60 -4.92 -4.93
C GLY A 108 -12.37 -4.34 -5.62
N ILE A 109 -12.40 -4.41 -6.95
CA ILE A 109 -11.39 -3.80 -7.81
C ILE A 109 -11.99 -2.59 -8.50
N TYR A 110 -11.39 -1.42 -8.26
CA TYR A 110 -11.83 -0.15 -8.81
C TYR A 110 -10.76 0.37 -9.74
N ARG A 111 -11.14 0.72 -10.97
CA ARG A 111 -10.24 1.28 -11.98
C ARG A 111 -10.84 2.55 -12.53
N TYR A 112 -10.03 3.60 -12.62
CA TYR A 112 -10.43 4.89 -13.14
C TYR A 112 -9.48 5.32 -14.26
N ASP A 113 -10.05 5.84 -15.35
CA ASP A 113 -9.28 6.45 -16.41
C ASP A 113 -8.74 7.84 -16.02
N LYS A 114 -7.93 8.44 -16.88
CA LYS A 114 -7.34 9.78 -16.67
C LYS A 114 -8.37 10.92 -16.54
N ALA A 115 -9.63 10.69 -16.91
CA ALA A 115 -10.73 11.63 -16.76
C ALA A 115 -11.58 11.33 -15.50
N GLY A 116 -11.21 10.31 -14.72
CA GLY A 116 -11.91 9.89 -13.51
C GLY A 116 -13.12 8.97 -13.77
N ASN A 117 -13.32 8.48 -14.99
CA ASN A 117 -14.41 7.57 -15.28
C ASN A 117 -14.06 6.15 -14.83
N SER A 118 -15.02 5.47 -14.20
CA SER A 118 -14.88 4.04 -13.89
C SER A 118 -14.79 3.23 -15.18
N ILE A 119 -13.81 2.32 -15.24
CA ILE A 119 -13.57 1.42 -16.37
C ILE A 119 -13.41 -0.02 -15.89
N GLU A 120 -13.78 -0.99 -16.71
CA GLU A 120 -13.69 -2.40 -16.30
C GLU A 120 -12.24 -2.93 -16.33
N LYS A 121 -11.42 -2.43 -17.27
CA LYS A 121 -10.07 -2.92 -17.55
C LYS A 121 -9.16 -1.81 -18.06
N PHE A 122 -7.89 -1.82 -17.65
CA PHE A 122 -6.89 -0.92 -18.21
C PHE A 122 -6.43 -1.33 -19.63
N PRO A 123 -5.91 -0.36 -20.44
CA PRO A 123 -5.50 -0.61 -21.82
C PRO A 123 -4.34 -1.61 -21.97
N SER A 124 -3.49 -1.74 -20.95
CA SER A 124 -2.29 -2.56 -21.01
C SER A 124 -1.84 -3.07 -19.64
N ALA A 125 -0.98 -4.09 -19.66
CA ALA A 125 -0.49 -4.77 -18.46
C ALA A 125 0.36 -3.85 -17.58
N GLU A 126 1.20 -3.03 -18.20
CA GLU A 126 2.06 -2.08 -17.50
C GLU A 126 1.26 -1.00 -16.74
N ILE A 127 0.12 -0.57 -17.28
CA ILE A 127 -0.79 0.35 -16.59
C ILE A 127 -1.42 -0.33 -15.37
N GLU A 128 -1.85 -1.57 -15.51
CA GLU A 128 -2.42 -2.34 -14.39
C GLU A 128 -1.40 -2.58 -13.27
N ILE A 129 -0.18 -2.96 -13.63
CA ILE A 129 0.93 -3.19 -12.70
C ILE A 129 1.27 -1.90 -11.95
N ARG A 130 1.42 -0.77 -12.66
CA ARG A 130 1.70 0.50 -11.98
C ARG A 130 0.51 0.97 -11.14
N ALA A 131 -0.72 0.82 -11.61
CA ALA A 131 -1.92 1.18 -10.86
C ALA A 131 -2.00 0.44 -9.53
N LEU A 132 -1.67 -0.86 -9.51
CA LEU A 132 -1.58 -1.64 -8.28
C LEU A 132 -0.56 -1.05 -7.30
N ILE A 133 0.66 -0.82 -7.76
CA ILE A 133 1.76 -0.39 -6.88
C ILE A 133 1.56 1.04 -6.39
N GLU A 134 1.26 1.99 -7.29
CA GLU A 134 0.98 3.37 -6.89
C GLU A 134 -0.29 3.45 -6.03
N GLY A 135 -1.35 2.70 -6.39
CA GLY A 135 -2.58 2.63 -5.60
C GLY A 135 -2.35 2.14 -4.18
N GLN A 136 -1.57 1.07 -3.99
CA GLN A 136 -1.22 0.56 -2.67
C GLN A 136 -0.42 1.55 -1.82
N PHE A 137 0.40 2.42 -2.43
CA PHE A 137 1.13 3.46 -1.68
C PHE A 137 0.30 4.72 -1.44
N LEU A 138 -0.62 5.07 -2.34
CA LEU A 138 -1.53 6.22 -2.17
C LEU A 138 -2.64 5.96 -1.16
N ALA A 139 -3.08 4.70 -1.02
CA ALA A 139 -4.13 4.31 -0.08
C ALA A 139 -3.61 4.04 1.35
N LYS A 140 -2.31 4.21 1.60
CA LYS A 140 -1.64 3.98 2.89
C LYS A 140 -1.46 5.26 3.69
#